data_AF-A0A831SRH4-F1
#
_entry.id   AF-A0A831SRH4-F1
#
_cell.length_a   1.000
_cell.length_b   1.000
_cell.length_c   1.000
_cell.angle_alpha   90.00
_cell.angle_beta   90.00
_cell.angle_gamma   90.00
#
_symmetry.space_group_name_H-M   'P 1'
#
loop_
_entity.id
_entity.type
_entity.pdbx_description
1 polymer ?
#
loop_
_entity_poly.entity_id
_entity_poly.type
_entity_poly.pdbx_seq_one_letter_code
_entity_poly.pdbx_strand_id
1 'polypeptide(L)' 'RFKKLENYKIPKDIDYFKLHGISHEGKERFSEIQPISLGQAKRIPGITPADITALMINIEKMKKQQSV' A
#
# COMPACT_ATOMS: atom_id res chain seq x y z
N ARG A 1 -2.89 -17.40 6.76
CA ARG A 1 -2.57 -16.01 7.21
C ARG A 1 -2.47 -15.02 6.04
N PHE A 2 -1.87 -15.38 4.90
CA PHE A 2 -1.73 -14.50 3.71
C PHE A 2 -3.02 -14.12 2.97
N LYS A 3 -4.04 -14.99 2.96
CA LYS A 3 -5.35 -14.72 2.31
C LYS A 3 -6.03 -13.41 2.76
N LYS A 4 -5.74 -12.92 3.97
CA LYS A 4 -6.31 -11.65 4.46
C LYS A 4 -5.75 -10.42 3.74
N LEU A 5 -4.50 -10.46 3.28
CA LEU A 5 -3.86 -9.32 2.60
C LEU A 5 -4.20 -9.25 1.10
N GLU A 6 -4.51 -10.39 0.48
CA GLU A 6 -4.93 -10.42 -0.94
C GLU A 6 -6.33 -9.81 -1.14
N ASN A 7 -7.16 -9.87 -0.10
CA ASN A 7 -8.47 -9.20 -0.06
C ASN A 7 -8.36 -7.70 0.28
N TYR A 8 -7.19 -7.21 0.68
CA TYR A 8 -6.98 -5.81 1.03
C TYR A 8 -6.67 -5.01 -0.23
N LYS A 9 -7.73 -4.50 -0.87
CA LYS A 9 -7.63 -3.74 -2.11
C LYS A 9 -7.00 -2.37 -1.89
N ILE A 10 -6.14 -1.99 -2.82
CA ILE A 10 -5.53 -0.66 -2.89
C ILE A 10 -6.38 0.18 -3.86
N PRO A 11 -6.76 1.43 -3.49
CA PRO A 11 -7.45 2.34 -4.40
C PRO A 11 -6.63 2.60 -5.67
N LYS A 12 -7.28 2.68 -6.83
CA LYS A 12 -6.60 2.86 -8.12
C LYS A 12 -5.93 4.23 -8.27
N ASP A 13 -6.50 5.25 -7.65
CA ASP A 13 -6.06 6.65 -7.78
C ASP A 13 -5.18 7.09 -6.60
N ILE A 14 -4.48 6.16 -5.97
CA ILE A 14 -3.60 6.46 -4.85
C ILE A 14 -2.31 7.11 -5.34
N ASP A 15 -1.99 8.27 -4.77
CA ASP A 15 -0.69 8.90 -4.95
C ASP A 15 0.26 8.40 -3.86
N TYR A 16 1.10 7.42 -4.19
CA TYR A 16 2.03 6.80 -3.23
C TYR A 16 3.04 7.80 -2.65
N PHE A 17 3.36 8.87 -3.39
CA PHE A 17 4.31 9.87 -2.91
C PHE A 17 3.75 10.73 -1.77
N LYS A 18 2.42 10.89 -1.73
CA LYS A 18 1.71 11.56 -0.62
C LYS A 18 1.58 10.68 0.63
N LEU A 19 1.96 9.41 0.57
CA LEU A 19 1.84 8.50 1.73
C LEU A 19 3.00 8.70 2.70
N HIS A 20 2.68 8.61 3.98
CA HIS A 20 3.65 8.76 5.07
C HIS A 20 4.17 7.39 5.51
N GLY A 21 5.45 7.33 5.93
CA GLY A 21 6.07 6.12 6.48
C GLY A 21 6.47 5.05 5.46
N ILE A 22 6.32 5.34 4.17
CA ILE A 22 6.84 4.50 3.08
C ILE A 22 8.20 5.09 2.64
N SER A 23 9.19 4.22 2.48
CA SER A 23 10.51 4.58 1.96
C SER A 23 10.43 5.18 0.55
N HIS A 24 11.47 5.91 0.14
CA HIS A 24 11.52 6.48 -1.22
C HIS A 24 11.44 5.37 -2.28
N GLU A 25 12.24 4.31 -2.14
CA GLU A 25 12.19 3.14 -3.02
C GLU A 25 10.79 2.51 -3.01
N GLY A 26 10.17 2.35 -1.83
CA GLY A 26 8.81 1.82 -1.75
C GLY A 26 7.79 2.65 -2.54
N LYS A 27 7.86 3.98 -2.45
CA LYS A 27 7.01 4.89 -3.21
C LYS A 27 7.23 4.78 -4.71
N GLU A 28 8.47 4.71 -5.15
CA GLU A 28 8.83 4.54 -6.56
C GLU A 28 8.29 3.23 -7.11
N ARG A 29 8.58 2.10 -6.43
CA ARG A 29 8.13 0.78 -6.87
C ARG A 29 6.61 0.64 -6.85
N PHE A 30 5.92 1.16 -5.85
CA PHE A 30 4.46 1.14 -5.82
C PHE A 30 3.86 2.01 -6.93
N SER A 31 4.46 3.15 -7.22
CA SER A 31 4.02 4.04 -8.31
C SER A 31 4.22 3.43 -9.69
N GLU A 32 5.32 2.70 -9.89
CA GLU A 32 5.62 1.99 -11.13
C GLU A 32 4.71 0.76 -11.33
N ILE A 33 4.56 -0.08 -10.29
CA ILE A 33 3.89 -1.38 -10.40
C ILE A 33 2.38 -1.27 -10.20
N GLN A 34 1.90 -0.25 -9.49
CA GLN A 34 0.49 -0.03 -9.18
C GLN A 34 -0.20 -1.29 -8.62
N PRO A 35 0.26 -1.83 -7.47
CA PRO A 35 -0.29 -3.05 -6.92
C PRO A 35 -1.79 -2.90 -6.59
N ILE A 36 -2.59 -3.90 -6.94
CA ILE A 36 -4.05 -3.91 -6.69
C ILE A 36 -4.42 -4.42 -5.29
N SER A 37 -3.44 -4.92 -4.54
CA SER A 37 -3.63 -5.43 -3.18
C SER A 37 -2.34 -5.36 -2.35
N LEU A 38 -2.47 -5.35 -1.02
CA LEU A 38 -1.31 -5.45 -0.11
C LEU A 38 -0.54 -6.77 -0.31
N GLY A 39 -1.23 -7.86 -0.66
CA GLY A 39 -0.60 -9.13 -0.98
C GLY A 39 0.33 -9.05 -2.20
N GLN A 40 -0.08 -8.31 -3.24
CA GLN A 40 0.77 -8.05 -4.40
C GLN A 40 1.92 -7.10 -4.05
N ALA A 41 1.64 -6.00 -3.34
CA ALA A 41 2.65 -5.03 -2.91
C ALA A 41 3.80 -5.70 -2.15
N LYS A 42 3.47 -6.66 -1.26
CA LYS A 42 4.47 -7.42 -0.48
C LYS A 42 5.42 -8.27 -1.33
N ARG A 43 5.01 -8.68 -2.53
CA ARG A 43 5.81 -9.52 -3.43
C ARG A 43 6.74 -8.71 -4.33
N ILE A 44 6.66 -7.38 -4.29
CA ILE A 44 7.51 -6.50 -5.07
C ILE A 44 8.94 -6.53 -4.50
N PRO A 45 9.96 -6.80 -5.33
CA PRO A 45 11.36 -6.76 -4.90
C PRO A 45 11.75 -5.37 -4.36
N GLY A 46 12.48 -5.34 -3.25
CA GLY A 46 12.90 -4.10 -2.58
C GLY A 46 11.88 -3.56 -1.56
N ILE A 47 10.67 -4.12 -1.49
CA ILE A 47 9.67 -3.69 -0.50
C ILE A 47 9.92 -4.32 0.86
N THR A 48 9.95 -3.48 1.90
CA THR A 48 10.16 -3.91 3.27
C THR A 48 8.84 -4.19 3.99
N PRO A 49 8.84 -4.96 5.10
CA PRO A 49 7.67 -5.09 5.96
C PRO A 49 7.16 -3.75 6.52
N ALA A 50 8.04 -2.76 6.70
CA ALA A 50 7.67 -1.43 7.16
C ALA A 50 6.84 -0.69 6.10
N ASP A 51 7.25 -0.75 4.82
CA ASP A 51 6.49 -0.14 3.71
C ASP A 51 5.08 -0.71 3.61
N ILE A 52 4.93 -2.03 3.76
CA ILE A 52 3.62 -2.70 3.74
C ILE A 52 2.74 -2.27 4.91
N THR A 53 3.34 -2.13 6.10
CA THR A 53 2.61 -1.68 7.30
C THR A 53 2.15 -0.23 7.13
N ALA A 54 3.03 0.64 6.63
CA ALA A 54 2.70 2.03 6.33
C ALA A 54 1.61 2.14 5.26
N LEU A 55 1.71 1.37 4.17
CA LEU A 55 0.68 1.34 3.12
C LEU A 55 -0.68 0.90 3.67
N MET A 56 -0.72 -0.13 4.50
CA MET A 56 -1.96 -0.59 5.16
C MET A 56 -2.60 0.52 6.00
N ILE A 57 -1.82 1.17 6.88
CA ILE A 57 -2.33 2.24 7.75
C ILE A 57 -2.87 3.42 6.93
N ASN A 58 -2.18 3.80 5.84
CA ASN A 58 -2.63 4.87 4.97
C ASN A 58 -3.97 4.52 4.29
N ILE A 59 -4.12 3.30 3.78
CA ILE A 59 -5.38 2.83 3.18
C ILE A 59 -6.51 2.81 4.21
N GLU A 60 -6.25 2.35 5.43
CA GLU A 60 -7.24 2.37 6.53
C GLU A 60 -7.69 3.78 6.87
N LYS A 61 -6.75 4.73 6.91
CA LYS A 61 -7.05 6.15 7.14
C LYS A 61 -7.94 6.72 6.03
N MET A 62 -7.65 6.42 4.77
CA MET A 62 -8.46 6.86 3.63
C MET A 62 -9.89 6.30 3.67
N LYS A 63 -10.05 5.01 3.98
CA LYS A 63 -11.37 4.37 4.10
C LYS A 63 -12.20 4.99 5.22
N LYS A 64 -11.58 5.31 6.36
CA LYS A 64 -12.25 5.98 7.49
C LYS A 64 -12.71 7.40 7.13
N GLN A 65 -11.94 8.12 6.31
CA GLN A 65 -12.30 9.47 5.87
C GLN A 65 -13.46 9.50 4.86
N GLN A 66 -13.67 8.44 4.09
CA GLN A 66 -14.82 8.32 3.17
C GLN A 66 -16.13 7.89 3.86
N SER A 67 -16.07 7.47 5.14
CA SER A 67 -17.23 6.98 5.89
C SER A 67 -17.84 8.02 6.83
N VAL A 68 -17.49 9.31 6.65
CA VAL A 68 -18.01 10.47 7.38
C VAL A 68 -18.69 11.38 6.38
#